data_AF-A0A518N0T2-F1
#
_entry.id   AF-A0A518N0T2-F1
#
_cell.length_a   1.000
_cell.length_b   1.000
_cell.length_c   1.000
_cell.angle_alpha   90.00
_cell.angle_beta   90.00
_cell.angle_gamma   90.00
#
_symmetry.space_group_name_H-M   'P 1'
#
loop_
_entity.id
_entity.type
_entity.pdbx_description
1 polymer ?
#
loop_
_entity_poly.entity_id
_entity_poly.type
_entity_poly.pdbx_seq_one_letter_code
_entity_poly.pdbx_strand_id
1 'polypeptide(L)'
;MNTSRLLAAISLGACLLLTSTAFAQEAIPAEQAVRHVGKSGMVCGKVERTRHAQNTEGEPTFLYMGGSFPRHTFSARIPGNIRDSFRPSPEELQGRDICVIGSIERDASRAEIAVNSASDIKLANIR
;
A
#
# COMPACT_ATOMS: atom_id res chain seq x y z
N MET A 1 2.06 64.22 40.54
CA MET A 1 1.21 63.09 40.99
C MET A 1 0.02 63.04 40.05
N ASN A 2 -0.23 62.08 39.15
CA ASN A 2 0.20 60.70 38.88
C ASN A 2 -0.01 60.48 37.35
N THR A 3 1.00 60.06 36.57
CA THR A 3 1.17 58.70 35.97
C THR A 3 -0.15 58.07 35.47
N SER A 4 -0.35 57.74 34.19
CA SER A 4 0.29 56.65 33.42
C SER A 4 -0.13 56.77 31.93
N ARG A 5 0.76 56.81 30.93
CA ARG A 5 1.47 55.72 30.23
C ARG A 5 0.58 54.67 29.54
N LEU A 6 0.76 54.60 28.20
CA LEU A 6 0.96 53.38 27.37
C LEU A 6 -0.29 52.48 27.16
N LEU A 7 -0.58 51.84 26.02
CA LEU A 7 0.03 51.60 24.72
C LEU A 7 -1.10 51.14 23.77
N ALA A 8 -0.96 51.41 22.48
CA ALA A 8 -1.78 50.83 21.43
C ALA A 8 -1.65 49.29 21.43
N ALA A 9 -2.77 48.58 21.49
CA ALA A 9 -2.82 47.14 21.27
C ALA A 9 -3.42 46.86 19.89
N ILE A 10 -2.59 46.88 18.86
CA ILE A 10 -2.93 46.29 17.56
C ILE A 10 -2.79 44.78 17.74
N SER A 11 -3.91 44.10 17.95
CA SER A 11 -3.97 42.64 17.96
C SER A 11 -3.76 42.11 16.54
N LEU A 12 -2.50 41.89 16.17
CA LEU A 12 -2.12 41.13 14.99
C LEU A 12 -2.54 39.67 15.21
N GLY A 13 -3.73 39.31 14.69
CA GLY A 13 -4.19 37.93 14.63
C GLY A 13 -3.31 37.14 13.66
N ALA A 14 -2.26 36.49 14.18
CA ALA A 14 -1.48 35.52 13.45
C ALA A 14 -2.30 34.23 13.28
N CYS A 15 -3.09 34.16 12.21
CA CYS A 15 -3.76 32.94 11.79
C CYS A 15 -2.69 31.97 11.24
N LEU A 16 -2.18 31.07 12.08
CA LEU A 16 -1.32 29.97 11.65
C LEU A 16 -2.14 29.04 10.73
N LEU A 17 -1.95 29.18 9.42
CA LEU A 17 -2.45 28.24 8.44
C LEU A 17 -1.66 26.93 8.59
N LEU A 18 -2.22 25.96 9.31
CA LEU A 18 -1.75 24.58 9.32
C LEU A 18 -2.02 23.98 7.94
N THR A 19 -1.03 24.06 7.04
CA THR A 19 -1.09 23.37 5.75
C THR A 19 -0.89 21.88 5.99
N SER A 20 -1.99 21.12 6.07
CA SER A 20 -1.96 19.66 6.08
C SER A 20 -1.47 19.16 4.72
N THR A 21 -0.18 18.82 4.60
CA THR A 21 0.33 18.11 3.44
C THR A 21 -0.20 16.68 3.48
N ALA A 22 -1.27 16.42 2.74
CA ALA A 22 -1.71 15.07 2.46
C ALA A 22 -0.60 14.36 1.68
N PHE A 23 0.11 13.43 2.32
CA PHE A 23 1.05 12.56 1.63
C PHE A 23 0.26 11.64 0.72
N ALA A 24 0.18 11.97 -0.57
CA ALA A 24 -0.13 10.99 -1.59
C ALA A 24 0.95 9.90 -1.47
N GLN A 25 0.60 8.71 -0.97
CA GLN A 25 1.53 7.59 -0.94
C GLN A 25 1.94 7.29 -2.37
N GLU A 26 3.20 7.53 -2.69
CA GLU A 26 3.76 7.29 -4.01
C GLU A 26 3.66 5.79 -4.35
N ALA A 27 3.16 5.50 -5.55
CA ALA A 27 2.99 4.15 -6.03
C ALA A 27 4.37 3.54 -6.37
N ILE A 28 4.75 2.48 -5.67
CA ILE A 28 5.99 1.75 -5.87
C ILE A 28 5.74 0.70 -6.96
N PRO A 29 6.46 0.71 -8.09
CA PRO A 29 6.38 -0.38 -9.06
C PRO A 29 6.76 -1.72 -8.43
N ALA A 30 6.02 -2.79 -8.74
CA ALA A 30 6.26 -4.13 -8.19
C ALA A 30 7.72 -4.58 -8.38
N GLU A 31 8.35 -4.26 -9.52
CA GLU A 31 9.76 -4.54 -9.84
C GLU A 31 10.75 -3.87 -8.88
N GLN A 32 10.35 -2.79 -8.23
CA GLN A 32 11.19 -2.00 -7.34
C GLN A 32 10.93 -2.28 -5.86
N ALA A 33 9.86 -3.01 -5.53
CA ALA A 33 9.40 -3.22 -4.15
C ALA A 33 10.49 -3.74 -3.18
N VAL A 34 11.43 -4.56 -3.67
CA VAL A 34 12.57 -5.09 -2.87
C VAL A 34 13.42 -3.97 -2.26
N ARG A 35 13.53 -2.81 -2.91
CA ARG A 35 14.27 -1.64 -2.42
C ARG A 35 13.55 -0.90 -1.28
N HIS A 36 12.29 -1.24 -1.03
CA HIS A 36 11.41 -0.62 -0.05
C HIS A 36 11.07 -1.56 1.12
N VAL A 37 11.74 -2.72 1.23
CA VAL A 37 11.60 -3.64 2.36
C VAL A 37 11.81 -2.91 3.69
N GLY A 38 10.95 -3.22 4.67
CA GLY A 38 10.95 -2.60 6.00
C GLY A 38 10.14 -1.31 6.07
N LYS A 39 9.48 -0.90 4.97
CA LYS A 39 8.60 0.27 4.93
C LYS A 39 7.17 -0.15 4.64
N SER A 40 6.20 0.65 5.09
CA SER A 40 4.83 0.55 4.59
C SER A 40 4.69 1.36 3.30
N GLY A 41 3.98 0.82 2.32
CA GLY A 41 3.82 1.45 1.02
C GLY A 41 2.69 0.86 0.19
N MET A 42 2.48 1.47 -0.97
CA MET A 42 1.54 1.01 -2.00
C MET A 42 2.34 0.46 -3.17
N VAL A 43 2.29 -0.85 -3.38
CA VAL A 43 3.00 -1.52 -4.48
C VAL A 43 2.00 -1.79 -5.61
N CYS A 44 2.25 -1.20 -6.78
CA CYS A 44 1.38 -1.33 -7.95
C CYS A 44 2.05 -2.13 -9.07
N GLY A 45 1.24 -2.88 -9.81
CA GLY A 45 1.68 -3.62 -10.98
C GLY A 45 0.64 -4.60 -11.47
N LYS A 46 0.96 -5.26 -12.57
CA LYS A 46 0.12 -6.31 -13.14
C LYS A 46 0.27 -7.62 -12.38
N VAL A 47 -0.86 -8.27 -12.10
CA VAL A 47 -0.89 -9.64 -11.59
C VAL A 47 -0.59 -10.60 -12.73
N GLU A 48 0.65 -11.05 -12.83
CA GLU A 48 1.09 -11.99 -13.87
C GLU A 48 0.56 -13.40 -13.62
N ARG A 49 0.39 -13.79 -12.36
CA ARG A 49 -0.18 -15.10 -11.99
C ARG A 49 -0.83 -15.07 -10.61
N THR A 50 -1.99 -15.70 -10.49
CA THR A 50 -2.62 -16.02 -9.19
C THR A 50 -2.39 -17.51 -8.86
N ARG A 51 -2.08 -17.81 -7.60
CA ARG A 51 -1.96 -19.20 -7.12
C ARG A 51 -2.55 -19.37 -5.73
N HIS A 52 -3.58 -20.20 -5.61
CA HIS A 52 -4.09 -20.68 -4.34
C HIS A 52 -3.26 -21.90 -3.87
N ALA A 53 -2.66 -21.83 -2.68
CA ALA A 53 -1.86 -22.89 -2.09
C ALA A 53 -2.73 -23.84 -1.25
N GLN A 54 -3.57 -24.63 -1.93
CA GLN A 54 -4.44 -25.62 -1.27
C GLN A 54 -3.64 -26.68 -0.51
N ASN A 55 -4.21 -27.21 0.58
CA ASN A 55 -3.60 -28.23 1.44
C ASN A 55 -2.27 -27.79 2.09
N THR A 56 -2.05 -26.47 2.23
CA THR A 56 -0.93 -25.90 2.99
C THR A 56 -1.44 -25.17 4.21
N GLU A 57 -0.60 -24.98 5.22
CA GLU A 57 -0.98 -24.24 6.43
C GLU A 57 -1.50 -22.83 6.08
N GLY A 58 -2.70 -22.52 6.55
CA GLY A 58 -3.38 -21.23 6.30
C GLY A 58 -3.90 -21.01 4.88
N GLU A 59 -3.71 -21.98 3.96
CA GLU A 59 -4.16 -21.99 2.56
C GLU A 59 -4.12 -20.61 1.87
N PRO A 60 -2.96 -19.93 1.83
CA PRO A 60 -2.89 -18.58 1.28
C PRO A 60 -3.08 -18.58 -0.24
N THR A 61 -3.56 -17.45 -0.75
CA THR A 61 -3.57 -17.14 -2.18
C THR A 61 -2.52 -16.09 -2.49
N PHE A 62 -1.68 -16.36 -3.49
CA PHE A 62 -0.61 -15.46 -3.91
C PHE A 62 -0.97 -14.76 -5.22
N LEU A 63 -0.74 -13.45 -5.28
CA LEU A 63 -0.75 -12.65 -6.49
C LEU A 63 0.70 -12.28 -6.83
N TYR A 64 1.24 -12.82 -7.92
CA TYR A 64 2.62 -12.61 -8.33
C TYR A 64 2.72 -11.44 -9.30
N MET A 65 3.59 -10.48 -9.01
CA MET A 65 3.78 -9.25 -9.79
C MET A 65 5.27 -8.92 -9.97
N GLY A 66 5.57 -7.95 -10.84
CA GLY A 66 6.94 -7.49 -11.05
C GLY A 66 7.77 -8.45 -11.90
N GLY A 67 7.16 -9.01 -12.96
CA GLY A 67 7.78 -9.97 -13.87
C GLY A 67 7.03 -11.31 -13.96
N SER A 68 7.29 -12.07 -15.03
CA SER A 68 6.61 -13.34 -15.29
C SER A 68 6.97 -14.40 -14.24
N PHE A 69 5.98 -15.15 -13.77
CA PHE A 69 6.21 -16.32 -12.92
C PHE A 69 7.09 -17.37 -13.65
N PRO A 70 8.08 -18.00 -12.99
CA PRO A 70 8.43 -17.92 -11.57
C PRO A 70 9.44 -16.82 -11.19
N ARG A 71 9.81 -15.92 -12.11
CA ARG A 71 10.79 -14.84 -11.92
C ARG A 71 10.17 -13.50 -11.46
N HIS A 72 8.98 -13.53 -10.89
CA HIS A 72 8.34 -12.36 -10.28
C HIS A 72 9.19 -11.84 -9.13
N THR A 73 9.15 -10.53 -8.89
CA THR A 73 9.95 -9.86 -7.85
C THR A 73 9.13 -9.45 -6.64
N PHE A 74 7.79 -9.53 -6.74
CA PHE A 74 6.84 -9.20 -5.69
C PHE A 74 5.71 -10.23 -5.57
N SER A 75 5.26 -10.50 -4.34
CA SER A 75 4.04 -11.24 -4.03
C SER A 75 3.10 -10.45 -3.12
N ALA A 76 1.81 -10.44 -3.43
CA ALA A 76 0.79 -10.17 -2.42
C ALA A 76 0.26 -11.50 -1.90
N ARG A 77 0.36 -11.73 -0.60
CA ARG A 77 -0.14 -12.94 0.05
C ARG A 77 -1.45 -12.63 0.75
N ILE A 78 -2.53 -13.24 0.28
CA ILE A 78 -3.86 -13.17 0.88
C ILE A 78 -4.01 -14.39 1.79
N PRO A 79 -4.09 -14.23 3.12
CA PRO A 79 -4.38 -15.33 4.05
C PRO A 79 -5.73 -16.01 3.73
N GLY A 80 -5.81 -17.33 3.89
CA GLY A 80 -7.01 -18.10 3.54
C GLY A 80 -8.27 -17.66 4.29
N ASN A 81 -8.14 -17.24 5.55
CA ASN A 81 -9.25 -16.79 6.39
C ASN A 81 -9.96 -15.51 5.89
N ILE A 82 -9.30 -14.69 5.08
CA ILE A 82 -9.89 -13.47 4.51
C ILE A 82 -10.19 -13.60 3.02
N ARG A 83 -9.75 -14.69 2.38
CA ARG A 83 -9.82 -14.89 0.92
C ARG A 83 -11.23 -14.69 0.36
N ASP A 84 -12.25 -15.20 1.05
CA ASP A 84 -13.63 -15.17 0.55
C ASP A 84 -14.31 -13.79 0.66
N SER A 85 -13.67 -12.84 1.36
CA SER A 85 -14.12 -11.45 1.43
C SER A 85 -13.80 -10.62 0.17
N PHE A 86 -12.93 -11.12 -0.71
CA PHE A 86 -12.45 -10.37 -1.87
C PHE A 86 -13.47 -10.38 -3.01
N ARG A 87 -13.79 -9.19 -3.53
CA ARG A 87 -14.58 -9.01 -4.75
C ARG A 87 -13.88 -7.98 -5.64
N PRO A 88 -13.49 -8.31 -6.88
CA PRO A 88 -13.56 -9.64 -7.51
C PRO A 88 -12.69 -10.68 -6.76
N SER A 89 -12.88 -11.97 -7.04
CA SER A 89 -12.07 -13.02 -6.42
C SER A 89 -10.59 -12.87 -6.79
N PRO A 90 -9.66 -13.41 -5.98
CA PRO A 90 -8.23 -13.31 -6.28
C PRO A 90 -7.83 -13.83 -7.67
N GLU A 91 -8.51 -14.86 -8.20
CA GLU A 91 -8.27 -15.43 -9.53
C GLU A 91 -8.66 -14.47 -10.65
N GLU A 92 -9.73 -13.70 -10.47
CA GLU A 92 -10.20 -12.69 -11.42
C GLU A 92 -9.29 -11.44 -11.47
N LEU A 93 -8.35 -11.31 -10.53
CA LEU A 93 -7.32 -10.28 -10.58
C LEU A 93 -6.18 -10.62 -11.55
N GLN A 94 -6.04 -11.88 -11.96
CA GLN A 94 -4.99 -12.27 -12.89
C GLN A 94 -5.10 -11.52 -14.21
N GLY A 95 -3.99 -10.97 -14.67
CA GLY A 95 -3.90 -10.15 -15.88
C GLY A 95 -4.28 -8.69 -15.69
N ARG A 96 -4.70 -8.28 -14.49
CA ARG A 96 -5.11 -6.91 -14.18
C ARG A 96 -4.02 -6.15 -13.45
N ASP A 97 -4.01 -4.83 -13.63
CA ASP A 97 -3.21 -3.93 -12.82
C ASP A 97 -3.91 -3.67 -11.48
N ILE A 98 -3.17 -3.86 -10.39
CA ILE A 98 -3.62 -3.61 -9.03
C ILE A 98 -2.59 -2.81 -8.25
N CYS A 99 -3.02 -2.24 -7.13
CA CYS A 99 -2.17 -1.66 -6.10
C CYS A 99 -2.45 -2.36 -4.77
N VAL A 100 -1.39 -2.78 -4.08
CA VAL A 100 -1.43 -3.51 -2.81
C VAL A 100 -0.80 -2.65 -1.74
N ILE A 101 -1.54 -2.38 -0.67
CA ILE A 101 -1.13 -1.50 0.42
C ILE A 101 -0.75 -2.36 1.63
N GLY A 102 0.41 -2.10 2.22
CA GLY A 102 0.81 -2.79 3.44
C GLY A 102 2.28 -2.64 3.78
N SER A 103 2.73 -3.44 4.73
CA SER A 103 4.14 -3.54 5.10
C SER A 103 4.88 -4.39 4.08
N ILE A 104 5.92 -3.83 3.48
CA ILE A 104 6.75 -4.51 2.49
C ILE A 104 7.81 -5.31 3.23
N GLU A 105 7.69 -6.63 3.18
CA GLU A 105 8.56 -7.57 3.86
C GLU A 105 9.45 -8.32 2.86
N ARG A 106 10.51 -8.93 3.38
CA ARG A 106 11.43 -9.74 2.55
C ARG A 106 10.96 -11.20 2.56
N ASP A 107 10.71 -11.74 1.38
CA ASP A 107 10.53 -13.18 1.15
C ASP A 107 11.68 -13.68 0.26
N ALA A 108 12.69 -14.31 0.86
CA ALA A 108 13.93 -14.68 0.19
C ALA A 108 14.55 -13.50 -0.59
N SER A 109 14.66 -13.61 -1.92
CA SER A 109 15.19 -12.57 -2.80
C SER A 109 14.14 -11.55 -3.28
N ARG A 110 12.87 -11.72 -2.89
CA ARG A 110 11.71 -10.94 -3.33
C ARG A 110 11.14 -10.08 -2.20
N ALA A 111 10.19 -9.22 -2.57
CA ALA A 111 9.36 -8.50 -1.63
C ALA A 111 7.98 -9.17 -1.53
N GLU A 112 7.38 -9.10 -0.35
CA GLU A 112 6.02 -9.57 -0.10
C GLU A 112 5.22 -8.54 0.69
N ILE A 113 3.92 -8.44 0.43
CA ILE A 113 2.96 -7.85 1.38
C ILE A 113 1.98 -8.94 1.81
N ALA A 114 1.89 -9.19 3.12
CA ALA A 114 0.80 -9.95 3.72
C ALA A 114 -0.44 -9.05 3.83
N VAL A 115 -1.49 -9.39 3.08
CA VAL A 115 -2.71 -8.60 2.99
C VAL A 115 -3.58 -8.81 4.23
N ASN A 116 -4.05 -7.72 4.84
CA ASN A 116 -4.87 -7.78 6.06
C ASN A 116 -6.37 -7.71 5.75
N SER A 117 -6.75 -6.99 4.68
CA SER A 117 -8.15 -6.78 4.31
C SER A 117 -8.33 -6.66 2.79
N ALA A 118 -9.56 -6.91 2.31
CA ALA A 118 -9.87 -6.74 0.89
C ALA A 118 -9.65 -5.30 0.39
N SER A 119 -9.82 -4.30 1.25
CA SER A 119 -9.60 -2.88 0.93
C SER A 119 -8.14 -2.50 0.68
N ASP A 120 -7.19 -3.35 1.09
CA ASP A 120 -5.76 -3.14 0.87
C ASP A 120 -5.36 -3.44 -0.58
N ILE A 121 -6.24 -4.08 -1.36
CA ILE A 121 -6.06 -4.30 -2.80
C ILE A 121 -7.02 -3.40 -3.56
N LYS A 122 -6.47 -2.59 -4.46
CA LYS A 122 -7.22 -1.69 -5.33
C LYS A 122 -6.95 -2.01 -6.78
N LEU A 123 -7.98 -1.94 -7.61
CA LEU A 123 -7.83 -2.02 -9.05
C LEU A 123 -7.18 -0.72 -9.55
N ALA A 124 -6.05 -0.84 -10.24
CA ALA A 124 -5.38 0.29 -10.82
C ALA A 124 -5.90 0.49 -12.25
N ASN A 125 -6.45 1.67 -12.54
CA ASN A 125 -6.64 2.10 -13.93
C ASN A 125 -5.33 2.75 -14.39
N ILE A 126 -4.36 1.92 -14.77
CA ILE A 126 -3.15 2.41 -15.43
C ILE A 126 -3.53 2.53 -16.91
N ARG A 127 -3.99 3.72 -17.33
CA ARG A 127 -4.20 4.08 -18.74
C ARG A 127 -3.00 4.81 -19.28
#